data_AF-K6V175-F1
#
_entry.id   AF-K6V175-F1
#
_cell.length_a   1.000
_cell.length_b   1.000
_cell.length_c   1.000
_cell.angle_alpha   90.00
_cell.angle_beta   90.00
_cell.angle_gamma   90.00
#
_symmetry.space_group_name_H-M   'P 1'
#
loop_
_entity.id
_entity.type
_entity.pdbx_description
1 polymer ?
#
loop_
_entity_poly.entity_id
_entity_poly.type
_entity_poly.pdbx_seq_one_letter_code
_entity_poly.pdbx_strand_id
1 'polypeptide(L)'
;MLLMAVAPMTLAHHALKTPTKTAIVMGAAGETATFEELEVRSRTLARALRDVIISGGVNIYPQETENALAAELMAHARARIAGYKCPRAVDFVDELPRETSGTLFKRRLRE
;
A
#
# COMPACT_ATOMS: atom_id res chain seq x y z
N MET A 1 17.95 -20.67 -2.58
CA MET A 1 16.99 -20.17 -3.58
C MET A 1 15.75 -21.04 -3.47
N LEU A 2 14.77 -20.64 -2.65
CA LEU A 2 13.61 -21.48 -2.33
C LEU A 2 12.60 -21.37 -3.48
N LEU A 3 12.37 -22.47 -4.20
CA LEU A 3 11.29 -22.56 -5.19
C LEU A 3 9.97 -22.51 -4.40
N MET A 4 9.32 -21.34 -4.31
CA MET A 4 8.01 -21.25 -3.69
C MET A 4 7.03 -22.04 -4.57
N ALA A 5 6.50 -23.15 -4.04
CA ALA A 5 5.50 -23.94 -4.73
C ALA A 5 4.24 -23.07 -4.96
N VAL A 6 3.95 -22.78 -6.23
CA VAL A 6 2.74 -22.03 -6.61
C VAL A 6 1.53 -22.93 -6.41
N ALA A 7 0.55 -22.46 -5.63
CA ALA A 7 -0.66 -23.22 -5.33
C ALA A 7 -1.40 -23.66 -6.61
N PRO A 8 -1.91 -24.91 -6.68
CA PRO A 8 -2.62 -25.41 -7.85
C PRO A 8 -3.87 -24.57 -8.14
N MET A 9 -4.31 -24.56 -9.40
CA MET A 9 -5.48 -23.81 -9.88
C MET A 9 -5.40 -22.28 -9.79
N THR A 10 -4.24 -21.71 -9.45
CA THR A 10 -4.01 -20.26 -9.53
C THR A 10 -3.66 -19.81 -10.94
N LEU A 11 -3.76 -18.50 -11.20
CA LEU A 11 -3.42 -17.92 -12.49
C LEU A 11 -1.91 -18.06 -12.79
N ALA A 12 -1.07 -17.82 -11.77
CA ALA A 12 0.36 -18.11 -11.81
C ALA A 12 0.71 -19.59 -12.10
N HIS A 13 -0.07 -20.55 -11.58
CA HIS A 13 0.13 -21.97 -11.88
C HIS A 13 -0.05 -22.26 -13.38
N HIS A 14 -1.07 -21.68 -13.99
CA HIS A 14 -1.36 -21.88 -15.41
C HIS A 14 -0.40 -21.11 -16.32
N ALA A 15 0.03 -19.91 -15.91
CA ALA A 15 1.06 -19.15 -16.63
C ALA A 15 2.39 -19.91 -16.71
N LEU A 16 2.76 -20.65 -15.67
CA LEU A 16 3.99 -21.48 -15.67
C LEU A 16 3.86 -22.76 -16.53
N LYS A 17 2.69 -23.41 -16.52
CA LYS A 17 2.49 -24.68 -17.24
C LYS A 17 2.12 -24.50 -18.71
N THR A 18 1.29 -23.51 -19.03
CA THR A 18 0.71 -23.30 -20.37
C THR A 18 0.62 -21.80 -20.68
N PRO A 19 1.76 -21.09 -20.80
CA PRO A 19 1.81 -19.63 -20.90
C PRO A 19 1.01 -19.07 -22.08
N THR A 20 1.15 -19.70 -23.25
CA THR A 20 0.57 -19.25 -24.53
C THR A 20 -0.88 -19.68 -24.73
N LYS A 21 -1.42 -20.53 -23.84
CA LYS A 21 -2.80 -20.98 -23.97
C LYS A 21 -3.74 -19.82 -23.63
N THR A 22 -4.76 -19.63 -24.45
CA THR A 22 -5.79 -18.62 -24.21
C THR A 22 -6.49 -18.89 -22.88
N ALA A 23 -6.51 -17.87 -22.03
CA ALA A 23 -7.14 -17.90 -20.71
C ALA A 23 -8.55 -17.30 -20.76
N ILE A 24 -8.71 -16.17 -21.47
CA ILE A 24 -9.99 -15.46 -21.60
C ILE A 24 -10.18 -14.90 -23.01
N VAL A 25 -11.44 -14.80 -23.42
CA VAL A 25 -11.89 -14.11 -24.64
C VAL A 25 -12.90 -13.05 -24.23
N MET A 26 -12.60 -11.79 -24.50
CA MET A 26 -13.46 -10.65 -24.16
C MET A 26 -14.61 -10.57 -25.16
N GLY A 27 -15.84 -10.87 -24.73
CA GLY A 27 -16.98 -11.07 -25.62
C GLY A 27 -17.35 -9.87 -26.50
N ALA A 28 -17.13 -8.63 -26.04
CA ALA A 28 -17.49 -7.43 -26.80
C ALA A 28 -16.45 -7.02 -27.85
N ALA A 29 -15.17 -7.34 -27.65
CA ALA A 29 -14.07 -6.90 -28.51
C ALA A 29 -13.45 -8.05 -29.33
N GLY A 30 -13.74 -9.32 -28.97
CA GLY A 30 -13.06 -10.49 -29.54
C GLY A 30 -11.59 -10.62 -29.11
N GLU A 31 -11.07 -9.68 -28.31
CA GLU A 31 -9.71 -9.72 -27.80
C GLU A 31 -9.50 -10.94 -26.91
N THR A 32 -8.42 -11.68 -27.17
CA THR A 32 -8.01 -12.82 -26.38
C THR A 32 -6.81 -12.45 -25.52
N ALA A 33 -6.75 -12.98 -24.29
CA ALA A 33 -5.54 -12.92 -23.48
C ALA A 33 -5.09 -14.33 -23.11
N THR A 34 -3.79 -14.58 -23.25
CA THR A 34 -3.10 -15.80 -22.82
C THR A 34 -2.94 -15.84 -21.29
N PHE A 35 -2.61 -17.01 -20.72
CA PHE A 35 -2.35 -17.11 -19.28
C PHE A 35 -1.18 -16.25 -18.82
N GLU A 36 -0.13 -16.12 -19.63
CA GLU A 36 1.00 -15.24 -19.32
C GLU A 36 0.59 -13.77 -19.29
N GLU A 37 -0.11 -13.30 -20.33
CA GLU A 37 -0.59 -11.91 -20.39
C GLU A 37 -1.55 -11.58 -19.26
N LEU A 38 -2.45 -12.51 -18.93
CA LEU A 38 -3.41 -12.33 -17.84
C LEU A 38 -2.71 -12.31 -16.47
N GLU A 39 -1.65 -13.09 -16.27
CA GLU A 39 -0.84 -13.05 -15.04
C GLU A 39 -0.06 -11.74 -14.91
N VAL A 40 0.49 -11.22 -16.00
CA VAL A 40 1.11 -9.88 -15.99
C VAL A 40 0.08 -8.82 -15.60
N ARG A 41 -1.11 -8.82 -16.20
CA ARG A 41 -2.20 -7.88 -15.86
C ARG A 41 -2.65 -8.03 -14.40
N SER A 42 -2.81 -9.26 -13.93
CA SER A 42 -3.15 -9.59 -12.54
C SER A 42 -2.14 -9.00 -11.56
N ARG A 43 -0.84 -9.19 -11.80
CA ARG A 43 0.22 -8.62 -10.96
C ARG A 43 0.23 -7.10 -10.99
N THR A 44 -0.01 -6.49 -12.16
CA THR A 44 -0.12 -5.03 -12.29
C THR A 44 -1.29 -4.50 -11.46
N LEU A 45 -2.46 -5.13 -11.55
CA LEU A 45 -3.63 -4.77 -10.75
C LEU A 45 -3.36 -4.95 -9.25
N ALA A 46 -2.81 -6.09 -8.84
CA ALA A 46 -2.48 -6.36 -7.45
C ALA A 46 -1.49 -5.34 -6.86
N ARG A 47 -0.55 -4.84 -7.68
CA ARG A 47 0.35 -3.75 -7.27
C ARG A 47 -0.41 -2.43 -7.11
N ALA A 48 -1.28 -2.10 -8.05
CA ALA A 48 -2.09 -0.88 -7.98
C ALA A 48 -3.08 -0.88 -6.80
N LEU A 49 -3.61 -2.05 -6.43
CA LEU A 49 -4.55 -2.21 -5.33
C LEU A 49 -3.90 -2.33 -3.95
N ARG A 50 -2.57 -2.45 -3.87
CA ARG A 50 -1.86 -2.68 -2.60
C ARG A 50 -2.13 -1.59 -1.57
N ASP A 51 -2.24 -0.35 -2.03
CA ASP A 51 -2.37 0.83 -1.17
C ASP A 51 -3.80 1.39 -1.17
N VAL A 52 -4.75 0.66 -1.77
CA VAL A 52 -6.17 1.03 -1.85
C VAL A 52 -6.87 0.54 -0.60
N ILE A 53 -7.36 1.48 0.22
CA ILE A 53 -8.20 1.19 1.39
C ILE A 53 -9.64 1.45 1.00
N ILE A 54 -10.49 0.42 0.99
CA ILE A 54 -11.93 0.59 0.76
C ILE A 54 -12.65 0.53 2.10
N SER A 55 -13.32 1.63 2.47
CA SER A 55 -14.22 1.68 3.61
C SER A 55 -15.52 2.36 3.21
N GLY A 56 -16.67 1.81 3.63
CA GLY A 56 -17.99 2.36 3.28
C GLY A 56 -18.31 2.41 1.78
N GLY A 57 -17.57 1.68 0.94
CA GLY A 57 -17.74 1.69 -0.52
C GLY A 57 -16.98 2.80 -1.26
N VAL A 58 -16.12 3.56 -0.58
CA VAL A 58 -15.26 4.58 -1.19
C VAL A 58 -13.78 4.24 -1.01
N ASN A 59 -12.97 4.67 -1.97
CA ASN A 59 -11.51 4.58 -1.87
C ASN A 59 -10.99 5.68 -0.94
N ILE A 60 -10.15 5.30 0.02
CA ILE A 60 -9.47 6.20 0.95
C ILE A 60 -7.99 6.23 0.57
N TYR A 61 -7.47 7.41 0.27
CA TYR A 61 -6.05 7.64 0.08
C TYR A 61 -5.38 7.86 1.45
N PRO A 62 -4.36 7.06 1.83
CA PRO A 62 -3.71 7.16 3.15
C PRO A 62 -3.24 8.58 3.50
N GLN A 63 -2.63 9.27 2.53
CA GLN A 63 -2.11 10.63 2.72
C GLN A 63 -3.21 11.65 3.05
N GLU A 64 -4.41 11.52 2.49
CA GLU A 64 -5.55 12.41 2.84
C GLU A 64 -5.98 12.20 4.29
N THR A 65 -5.96 10.95 4.75
CA THR A 65 -6.30 10.58 6.13
C THR A 65 -5.26 11.11 7.11
N GLU A 66 -3.98 10.95 6.80
CA GLU A 66 -2.86 11.49 7.59
C GLU A 66 -2.96 13.02 7.71
N ASN A 67 -3.22 13.72 6.60
CA ASN A 67 -3.38 15.18 6.60
C ASN A 67 -4.54 15.63 7.48
N ALA A 68 -5.69 14.96 7.39
CA ALA A 68 -6.86 15.26 8.22
C ALA A 68 -6.54 15.06 9.71
N LEU A 69 -5.91 13.94 10.07
CA LEU A 69 -5.53 13.64 11.44
C LEU A 69 -4.47 14.60 11.98
N ALA A 70 -3.46 14.98 11.19
CA ALA A 70 -2.47 15.98 11.56
C ALA A 70 -3.12 17.33 11.90
N ALA A 71 -4.09 17.77 11.09
CA ALA A 71 -4.83 19.01 11.33
C ALA A 71 -5.62 18.94 12.65
N GLU A 72 -6.30 17.82 12.92
CA GLU A 72 -7.01 17.60 14.19
C GLU A 72 -6.07 17.60 15.39
N LEU A 73 -4.92 16.92 15.32
CA LEU A 73 -3.93 16.88 16.39
C LEU A 73 -3.38 18.28 16.68
N MET A 74 -3.09 19.07 15.65
CA MET A 74 -2.64 20.46 15.83
C MET A 74 -3.73 21.32 16.48
N ALA A 75 -4.99 21.19 16.04
CA ALA A 75 -6.12 21.91 16.63
C ALA A 75 -6.32 21.52 18.11
N HIS A 76 -6.22 20.22 18.41
CA HIS A 76 -6.31 19.69 19.77
C HIS A 76 -5.22 20.26 20.69
N ALA A 77 -3.98 20.31 20.20
CA ALA A 77 -2.86 20.88 20.93
C ALA A 77 -3.04 22.38 21.18
N ARG A 78 -3.38 23.17 20.14
CA ARG A 78 -3.59 24.62 20.27
C ARG A 78 -4.66 24.99 21.29
N ALA A 79 -5.68 24.15 21.45
CA ALA A 79 -6.74 24.36 22.43
C ALA A 79 -6.31 24.08 23.89
N ARG A 80 -5.21 23.35 24.14
CA ARG A 80 -4.86 22.81 25.47
C ARG A 80 -3.50 23.24 26.01
N ILE A 81 -2.57 23.61 25.14
CA ILE A 81 -1.23 24.02 25.55
C ILE A 81 -0.89 25.41 25.01
N ALA A 82 0.00 26.11 25.72
CA ALA A 82 0.49 27.41 25.29
C ALA A 82 1.07 27.34 23.86
N GLY A 83 0.87 28.38 23.06
CA GLY A 83 1.23 28.38 21.64
C GLY A 83 2.70 28.02 21.37
N TYR A 84 3.62 28.43 22.23
CA TYR A 84 5.04 28.09 22.09
C TYR A 84 5.38 26.60 22.33
N LYS A 85 4.47 25.85 22.97
CA LYS A 85 4.57 24.40 23.16
C LYS A 85 3.85 23.61 22.07
N CYS A 86 3.06 24.28 21.23
CA CYS A 86 2.36 23.60 20.14
C CYS A 86 3.35 23.08 19.10
N PRO A 87 3.15 21.85 18.59
CA PRO A 87 3.95 21.32 17.51
C PRO A 87 3.77 22.18 16.25
N ARG A 88 4.84 22.28 15.45
CA ARG A 88 4.83 23.02 14.17
C ARG A 88 4.46 22.14 12.98
N ALA A 89 4.75 20.84 13.08
CA ALA A 89 4.48 19.81 12.09
C ALA A 89 4.11 18.50 12.81
N VAL A 90 3.44 17.61 12.09
CA VAL A 90 3.13 16.25 12.52
C VAL A 90 3.46 15.35 11.34
N ASP A 91 4.43 14.46 11.53
CA ASP A 91 4.85 13.49 10.54
C ASP A 91 4.49 12.09 11.02
N PHE A 92 3.90 11.28 10.12
CA PHE A 92 3.59 9.89 10.38
C PHE A 92 4.71 9.01 9.84
N VAL A 93 5.23 8.13 10.69
CA VAL A 93 6.29 7.18 10.35
C VAL A 93 5.89 5.81 10.84
N ASP A 94 6.20 4.77 10.06
CA ASP A 94 5.91 3.39 10.45
C ASP A 94 6.63 2.98 11.73
N GLU A 95 7.87 3.46 11.91
CA GLU A 95 8.68 3.19 13.08
C GLU A 95 9.53 4.39 13.50
N LEU A 96 9.56 4.65 14.80
CA LEU A 96 10.44 5.68 15.35
C LEU A 96 11.89 5.18 15.37
N PRO A 97 12.87 6.00 14.92
CA PRO A 97 14.26 5.62 14.92
C PRO A 97 14.75 5.38 16.35
N ARG A 98 15.16 4.15 16.63
CA ARG A 98 15.70 3.72 17.93
C ARG A 98 17.15 3.26 17.79
N GLU A 99 17.92 3.48 18.84
CA GLU A 99 19.24 2.90 19.05
C GLU A 99 19.11 1.40 19.36
N THR A 100 20.21 0.65 19.25
CA THR A 100 20.28 -0.77 19.63
C THR A 100 19.88 -1.02 21.09
N SER A 101 20.00 -0.01 21.95
CA SER A 101 19.54 -0.03 23.35
C SER A 101 18.04 0.23 23.53
N GLY A 102 17.29 0.46 22.44
CA GLY A 102 15.85 0.81 22.45
C GLY A 102 15.54 2.29 22.70
N THR A 103 16.58 3.10 22.96
CA THR A 103 16.44 4.55 23.21
C THR A 103 16.12 5.30 21.92
N LEU A 104 15.27 6.33 21.99
CA LEU A 104 14.90 7.15 20.84
C LEU A 104 16.09 7.93 20.30
N PHE A 105 16.37 7.78 19.00
CA PHE A 105 17.47 8.46 18.31
C PHE A 105 17.07 9.91 17.96
N LYS A 106 17.02 10.78 18.97
CA LYS A 106 16.55 12.18 18.84
C LYS A 106 17.24 13.01 17.75
N ARG A 107 18.50 12.70 17.41
CA ARG A 107 19.23 13.41 16.35
C ARG A 107 18.60 13.19 14.96
N ARG A 108 18.07 11.99 14.69
CA ARG A 108 17.43 11.64 13.41
C ARG A 108 15.99 12.14 13.28
N LEU A 109 15.41 12.70 14.35
CA LEU A 109 14.05 13.26 14.35
C LEU A 109 14.02 14.77 14.01
N ARG A 110 15.16 15.36 13.65
CA ARG A 110 15.27 16.79 13.30
C ARG A 110 15.47 17.05 11.80
N GLU A 111 15.61 15.98 11.03
CA GLU A 111 15.68 15.97 9.57
C GLU A 111 14.29 15.64 9.03
#